data_AF-A0AAD7J6Q3-F1
#
_entry.id   AF-A0AAD7J6Q3-F1
#
_cell.length_a   1.000
_cell.length_b   1.000
_cell.length_c   1.000
_cell.angle_alpha   90.00
_cell.angle_beta   90.00
_cell.angle_gamma   90.00
#
_symmetry.space_group_name_H-M   'P 1'
#
loop_
_entity.id
_entity.type
_entity.pdbx_description
1 polymer ?
#
loop_
_entity_poly.entity_id
_entity_poly.type
_entity_poly.pdbx_seq_one_letter_code
_entity_poly.pdbx_strand_id
1 'polypeptide(L)' 'YTANAAMKLSDCVRRRCSNCCTTDTSTWRRSNLRSGKVLCNKCGLFERTHSRPRPEQFPHKRGPL' A
#
# COMPACT_ATOMS: atom_id res chain seq x y z
N TYR A 1 14.17 17.87 18.83
CA TYR A 1 14.54 17.09 17.63
C TYR A 1 13.29 16.41 17.06
N THR A 2 12.36 17.15 16.45
CA THR A 2 11.15 16.57 15.83
C THR A 2 10.70 17.37 14.59
N ALA A 3 11.65 17.85 13.79
CA ALA A 3 11.34 18.24 12.42
C ALA A 3 11.32 16.96 11.58
N ASN A 4 10.15 16.34 11.32
CA ASN A 4 9.97 15.33 10.24
C ASN A 4 8.52 14.81 10.05
N ALA A 5 7.50 15.40 10.70
CA ALA A 5 6.11 15.03 10.44
C ALA A 5 5.60 15.54 9.06
N ALA A 6 6.20 16.61 8.52
CA ALA A 6 5.76 17.27 7.29
C ALA A 6 6.09 16.49 5.99
N MET A 7 7.20 15.74 5.96
CA MET A 7 7.55 14.91 4.80
C MET A 7 6.62 13.70 4.61
N LYS A 8 5.83 13.35 5.63
CA LYS A 8 4.86 12.25 5.57
C LYS A 8 3.57 12.64 4.82
N LEU A 9 3.32 13.95 4.64
CA LEU A 9 2.12 14.48 3.98
C LEU A 9 2.27 14.58 2.45
N SER A 10 3.43 14.97 1.95
CA SER A 10 3.68 15.08 0.49
C SER A 10 3.70 13.72 -0.21
N ASP A 11 3.92 12.68 0.58
CA ASP A 11 4.23 11.34 0.15
C ASP A 11 3.02 10.38 0.25
N CYS A 12 2.04 10.72 1.07
CA CYS A 12 0.74 10.05 1.11
C CYS A 12 -0.19 10.50 -0.03
N VAL A 13 -0.02 11.71 -0.57
CA VAL A 13 -0.90 12.28 -1.62
C VAL A 13 -0.68 11.65 -3.01
N ARG A 14 0.44 10.97 -3.26
CA ARG A 14 0.77 10.42 -4.61
C ARG A 14 1.06 8.94 -4.70
N ARG A 15 1.01 8.16 -3.60
CA ARG A 15 1.23 6.72 -3.70
C ARG A 15 -0.06 5.95 -3.89
N ARG A 16 -0.05 5.05 -4.86
CA ARG A 16 -1.13 4.11 -5.18
C ARG A 16 -0.59 2.70 -5.11
N CYS A 17 -1.33 1.79 -4.48
CA CYS A 17 -0.97 0.39 -4.42
C CYS A 17 -0.94 -0.19 -5.83
N SER A 18 0.14 -0.87 -6.21
CA SER A 18 0.29 -1.48 -7.54
C SER A 18 -0.54 -2.76 -7.71
N ASN A 19 -1.12 -3.31 -6.64
CA ASN A 19 -1.94 -4.52 -6.67
C ASN A 19 -3.44 -4.23 -6.52
N CYS A 20 -3.85 -3.40 -5.56
CA CYS A 20 -5.28 -3.10 -5.31
C CYS A 20 -5.67 -1.65 -5.58
N CYS A 21 -4.76 -0.84 -6.12
CA CYS A 21 -4.98 0.57 -6.44
C CYS A 21 -5.45 1.47 -5.28
N THR A 22 -5.40 1.00 -4.03
CA THR A 22 -5.73 1.86 -2.89
C THR A 22 -4.72 2.99 -2.78
N THR A 23 -5.23 4.19 -2.51
CA THR A 23 -4.48 5.41 -2.17
C THR A 23 -4.51 5.69 -0.68
N ASP A 24 -5.43 5.04 0.03
CA ASP A 24 -5.55 5.08 1.47
C ASP A 24 -4.94 3.82 2.08
N THR A 25 -3.90 4.00 2.89
CA THR A 25 -3.27 2.93 3.65
C THR A 25 -2.48 3.49 4.82
N SER A 26 -2.52 2.81 5.95
CA SER A 26 -1.75 3.17 7.15
C SER A 26 -0.23 3.05 6.96
N THR A 27 0.22 2.18 6.06
CA THR A 27 1.66 1.98 5.79
C THR A 27 1.87 1.46 4.37
N TRP A 28 2.77 2.11 3.65
CA TRP A 28 3.23 1.67 2.33
C TRP A 28 4.35 0.63 2.47
N ARG A 29 4.27 -0.43 1.69
CA ARG A 29 5.27 -1.51 1.62
C ARG A 29 5.85 -1.60 0.22
N ARG A 30 7.06 -2.12 0.10
CA ARG A 30 7.66 -2.49 -1.19
C ARG A 30 7.22 -3.91 -1.55
N SER A 31 6.92 -4.17 -2.82
CA SER A 31 6.64 -5.52 -3.29
C SER A 31 7.90 -6.38 -3.21
N ASN A 32 7.74 -7.60 -2.69
CA ASN A 32 8.82 -8.60 -2.71
C ASN A 32 8.84 -9.38 -4.03
N LEU A 33 7.69 -9.42 -4.73
CA LEU A 33 7.56 -10.10 -6.01
C LEU A 33 7.98 -9.23 -7.20
N ARG A 34 7.80 -7.91 -7.10
CA ARG A 34 8.14 -6.96 -8.17
C ARG A 34 8.91 -5.76 -7.63
N SER A 35 10.23 -5.81 -7.78
CA SER A 35 11.14 -4.72 -7.41
C SER A 35 10.65 -3.36 -7.94
N GLY A 36 10.67 -2.35 -7.07
CA GLY A 36 10.24 -0.99 -7.41
C GLY A 36 8.72 -0.75 -7.36
N LYS A 37 7.89 -1.76 -7.14
CA LYS A 37 6.45 -1.54 -6.90
C LYS A 37 6.16 -1.23 -5.45
N VAL A 38 5.22 -0.30 -5.27
CA VAL A 38 4.67 0.09 -3.98
C VAL A 38 3.32 -0.57 -3.79
N LEU A 39 3.12 -1.13 -2.60
CA LEU A 39 1.91 -1.83 -2.18
C LEU A 39 1.37 -1.22 -0.90
N CYS A 40 0.07 -1.36 -0.68
CA CYS A 40 -0.52 -1.06 0.61
C CYS A 40 -0.13 -2.11 1.65
N ASN A 41 -0.39 -1.80 2.92
CA ASN A 41 -0.05 -2.70 4.03
C ASN A 41 -0.61 -4.12 3.83
N LYS A 42 -1.88 -4.24 3.42
CA LYS A 42 -2.54 -5.55 3.25
C LYS A 42 -1.95 -6.36 2.09
N CYS A 43 -1.71 -5.73 0.95
CA CYS A 43 -1.15 -6.41 -0.23
C CYS A 43 0.31 -6.80 0.00
N GLY A 44 1.13 -5.91 0.59
CA GLY A 44 2.52 -6.23 0.90
C GLY A 44 2.67 -7.33 1.96
N LEU A 45 1.78 -7.38 2.96
CA LEU A 45 1.76 -8.49 3.92
C LEU A 45 1.32 -9.80 3.25
N PHE A 46 0.30 -9.75 2.39
CA PHE A 46 -0.17 -10.94 1.68
C PHE A 46 0.94 -11.55 0.80
N GLU A 47 1.65 -10.72 0.02
CA GLU A 47 2.79 -11.16 -0.78
C GLU A 47 3.90 -11.80 0.07
N ARG A 48 4.20 -11.23 1.24
CA ARG A 48 5.23 -11.80 2.14
C ARG A 48 4.84 -13.15 2.71
N THR A 49 3.57 -13.33 3.07
CA THR A 49 3.10 -14.57 3.70
C THR A 49 2.83 -15.68 2.69
N HIS A 50 2.31 -15.34 1.51
CA HIS A 50 1.85 -16.33 0.53
C HIS A 50 2.74 -16.42 -0.72
N SER A 51 3.78 -15.58 -0.81
CA SER A 51 4.67 -15.47 -1.97
C SER A 51 3.93 -15.31 -3.30
N ARG A 52 2.71 -14.75 -3.28
CA ARG A 52 1.85 -14.54 -4.45
C ARG A 52 1.07 -13.22 -4.31
N PRO A 53 0.70 -12.56 -5.42
CA PRO A 53 -0.06 -11.32 -5.36
C PRO A 53 -1.44 -11.56 -4.73
N ARG A 54 -1.95 -10.57 -4.01
CA ARG A 54 -3.30 -10.64 -3.43
C ARG A 54 -4.32 -10.68 -4.57
N PRO A 55 -5.25 -11.66 -4.59
CA PRO A 55 -6.30 -11.70 -5.61
C PRO A 55 -7.23 -10.49 -5.48
N GLU A 56 -7.61 -9.90 -6.62
CA GLU A 56 -8.48 -8.72 -6.68
C GLU A 56 -9.92 -8.98 -6.19
N GLN A 57 -10.29 -10.24 -6.01
CA GLN A 57 -11.63 -10.68 -5.59
C GLN A 57 -12.04 -10.18 -4.20
N PHE A 58 -11.08 -9.66 -3.41
CA PHE A 58 -11.38 -8.93 -2.17
C PHE A 58 -11.10 -7.44 -2.36
N PRO A 59 -11.92 -6.72 -3.16
CA PRO A 59 -11.82 -5.27 -3.22
C PRO A 59 -12.00 -4.74 -1.80
N HIS A 60 -11.21 -3.72 -1.46
CA HIS A 60 -11.46 -2.96 -0.25
C HIS A 60 -12.88 -2.40 -0.40
N LYS A 61 -13.87 -3.01 0.26
CA LYS A 61 -15.22 -2.44 0.34
C LYS A 61 -15.08 -1.10 1.04
N ARG A 62 -14.89 -0.05 0.25
CA ARG A 62 -15.11 1.32 0.71
C ARG A 62 -16.62 1.40 0.86
N GLY A 63 -17.10 1.36 2.11
CA GLY A 63 -18.40 1.94 2.39
C GLY A 63 -18.41 3.38 1.86
N PRO A 64 -19.56 3.88 1.40
CA PRO A 64 -19.65 5.25 0.92
C PRO A 64 -19.25 6.22 2.03
N LEU A 65 -18.55 7.28 1.63
CA LEU A 65 -18.26 8.46 2.47
C LEU A 65 -19.56 9.07 3.01
#